data_AF-A0A7W3XT52-F1
#
_entry.id   AF-A0A7W3XT52-F1
#
_cell.length_a   1.000
_cell.length_b   1.000
_cell.length_c   1.000
_cell.angle_alpha   90.00
_cell.angle_beta   90.00
_cell.angle_gamma   90.00
#
_symmetry.space_group_name_H-M   'P 1'
#
loop_
_entity.id
_entity.type
_entity.pdbx_description
1 polymer ?
#
loop_
_entity_poly.entity_id
_entity_poly.type
_entity_poly.pdbx_seq_one_letter_code
_entity_poly.pdbx_strand_id
1 'polypeptide(L)' 'MDRIPDLLKYIKLTGERAKLDAKANGTYIVYKTDNGQIVREYTNGEIEVVQNPGVTHE' A
#
# COMPACT_ATOMS: atom_id res chain seq x y z
N MET A 1 9.27 -26.17 10.47
CA MET A 1 8.56 -25.26 9.55
C MET A 1 8.87 -23.83 9.97
N ASP A 2 9.87 -23.24 9.34
CA ASP A 2 10.18 -21.81 9.45
C ASP A 2 9.05 -21.02 8.79
N ARG A 3 8.13 -20.50 9.60
CA ARG A 3 6.92 -19.79 9.13
C ARG A 3 7.20 -18.38 8.58
N ILE A 4 8.43 -17.92 8.73
CA ILE A 4 8.89 -16.56 8.39
C ILE A 4 9.06 -16.36 6.87
N PRO A 5 9.74 -17.24 6.11
CA PRO A 5 9.87 -17.09 4.65
C PRO A 5 8.54 -17.11 3.89
N ASP A 6 7.60 -17.98 4.28
CA ASP A 6 6.28 -18.04 3.64
C ASP A 6 5.47 -16.76 3.91
N LEU A 7 5.52 -16.24 5.14
CA LEU A 7 4.84 -15.00 5.50
C LEU A 7 5.37 -13.80 4.69
N LEU A 8 6.69 -13.68 4.52
CA LEU A 8 7.31 -12.66 3.67
C LEU A 8 6.84 -12.75 2.22
N LYS A 9 6.69 -13.98 1.69
CA LYS A 9 6.18 -14.21 0.33
C LYS A 9 4.73 -13.74 0.20
N TYR A 10 3.87 -14.07 1.17
CA TYR A 10 2.48 -13.61 1.16
C TYR A 10 2.37 -12.09 1.25
N ILE A 11 3.14 -11.44 2.12
CA ILE A 11 3.14 -9.97 2.27
C ILE A 11 3.48 -9.29 0.93
N LYS A 12 4.51 -9.79 0.23
CA LYS A 12 4.91 -9.27 -1.09
C LYS A 12 3.81 -9.46 -2.14
N LEU A 13 3.25 -10.67 -2.23
CA LEU A 13 2.19 -10.99 -3.20
C LEU A 13 0.93 -10.14 -2.98
N THR A 14 0.53 -9.92 -1.73
CA THR A 14 -0.62 -9.08 -1.39
C THR A 14 -0.37 -7.62 -1.81
N GLY A 15 0.84 -7.09 -1.57
CA GLY A 15 1.22 -5.75 -2.01
C GLY A 15 1.22 -5.60 -3.54
N GLU A 16 1.80 -6.55 -4.26
CA GLU A 16 1.81 -6.55 -5.73
C GLU A 16 0.39 -6.62 -6.32
N ARG A 17 -0.48 -7.46 -5.74
CA ARG A 17 -1.87 -7.56 -6.17
C ARG A 17 -2.65 -6.27 -5.90
N ALA A 18 -2.43 -5.62 -4.76
CA ALA A 18 -3.03 -4.33 -4.45
C ALA A 18 -2.59 -3.24 -5.45
N LYS A 19 -1.30 -3.20 -5.83
CA LYS A 19 -0.78 -2.29 -6.86
C LYS A 19 -1.42 -2.54 -8.22
N LEU A 20 -1.54 -3.81 -8.61
CA LEU A 20 -2.15 -4.19 -9.88
C LEU A 20 -3.62 -3.80 -9.94
N ASP A 21 -4.37 -4.06 -8.87
CA ASP A 21 -5.79 -3.72 -8.77
C ASP A 21 -6.00 -2.20 -8.79
N ALA A 22 -5.15 -1.46 -8.05
CA ALA A 22 -5.17 0.00 -8.09
C ALA A 22 -4.88 0.54 -9.50
N LYS A 23 -3.95 -0.07 -10.23
CA LYS A 23 -3.63 0.26 -11.62
C LYS A 23 -4.78 -0.03 -12.59
N ALA A 24 -5.46 -1.15 -12.43
CA ALA A 24 -6.61 -1.50 -13.25
C ALA A 24 -7.79 -0.54 -13.03
N ASN A 25 -7.99 -0.08 -11.79
CA ASN A 25 -9.09 0.80 -11.41
C ASN A 25 -8.74 2.30 -11.43
N GLY A 26 -7.51 2.68 -11.76
CA GLY A 26 -7.06 4.08 -11.76
C GLY A 26 -7.08 4.74 -10.39
N THR A 27 -6.89 3.98 -9.31
CA THR A 27 -6.87 4.47 -7.92
C THR A 27 -5.46 4.38 -7.32
N TYR A 28 -5.32 4.59 -6.01
CA TYR A 28 -4.06 4.52 -5.28
C TYR A 28 -4.07 3.39 -4.25
N ILE A 29 -2.89 2.97 -3.82
CA ILE A 29 -2.72 2.11 -2.64
C ILE A 29 -2.30 2.94 -1.45
N VAL A 30 -2.65 2.53 -0.24
CA VAL A 30 -2.19 3.15 1.01
C VAL A 30 -1.40 2.13 1.81
N TYR A 31 -0.20 2.48 2.24
CA TYR A 31 0.63 1.61 3.07
C TYR A 31 1.43 2.40 4.11
N LYS A 32 1.86 1.69 5.15
CA LYS A 32 2.74 2.24 6.19
C LYS A 32 4.20 1.99 5.80
N THR A 33 4.98 3.05 5.78
CA THR A 33 6.43 3.00 5.57
C THR A 33 7.14 2.48 6.83
N ASP A 34 8.40 2.08 6.68
CA ASP A 34 9.24 1.62 7.80
C ASP A 34 9.41 2.70 8.88
N ASN A 35 9.42 3.97 8.47
CA ASN A 35 9.42 5.15 9.36
C ASN A 35 8.09 5.39 10.09
N GLY A 36 7.11 4.51 9.89
CA GLY A 36 5.78 4.60 10.51
C GLY A 36 4.82 5.58 9.85
N GLN A 37 5.22 6.27 8.78
CA GLN A 37 4.37 7.21 8.05
C GLN A 37 3.41 6.47 7.12
N ILE A 38 2.18 6.92 7.04
CA ILE A 38 1.19 6.41 6.08
C ILE A 38 1.36 7.19 4.78
N VAL A 39 1.52 6.49 3.67
CA VAL A 39 1.65 7.08 2.34
C VAL A 39 0.63 6.48 1.38
N ARG A 40 0.17 7.28 0.43
CA ARG A 40 -0.62 6.84 -0.72
C ARG A 40 0.28 6.84 -1.94
N GLU A 41 0.32 5.73 -2.66
CA GLU A 41 1.05 5.60 -3.93
C GLU A 41 0.04 5.46 -5.07
N TYR A 42 0.05 6.43 -5.97
CA TYR A 42 -0.77 6.45 -7.17
C TYR A 42 -0.13 5.63 -8.29
N THR A 43 -0.94 5.26 -9.26
CA THR A 43 -0.54 4.43 -10.41
C THR A 43 0.45 5.10 -11.35
N ASN A 44 0.58 6.42 -11.26
CA ASN A 44 1.58 7.22 -11.95
C ASN A 44 2.95 7.24 -11.23
N GLY A 45 3.08 6.58 -10.08
CA GLY A 45 4.28 6.59 -9.25
C GLY A 45 4.39 7.79 -8.30
N GLU A 46 3.36 8.64 -8.24
CA GLU A 46 3.29 9.72 -7.26
C GLU A 46 3.04 9.14 -5.86
N ILE A 47 3.82 9.57 -4.87
CA ILE A 47 3.71 9.13 -3.49
C ILE A 47 3.41 10.35 -2.62
N GLU A 48 2.24 10.36 -1.99
CA GLU A 48 1.82 11.42 -1.08
C GLU A 48 1.81 10.91 0.37
N VAL A 49 2.39 11.69 1.29
CA VAL A 49 2.30 11.40 2.72
C VAL A 49 0.91 11.80 3.22
N VAL A 50 0.22 10.86 3.88
CA VAL A 50 -1.06 11.12 4.54
C VAL A 50 -0.77 11.83 5.86
N GLN A 51 -0.68 13.16 5.81
CA GLN A 51 -0.43 14.00 7.00
C GLN A 51 -1.65 14.06 7.94
N ASN A 52 -2.85 13.71 7.46
CA ASN A 52 -4.06 13.69 8.26
C ASN A 52 -4.95 12.49 7.85
N PRO A 53 -4.94 11.36 8.59
CA PRO A 53 -5.83 10.23 8.31
C PRO A 53 -7.30 10.51 8.68
N GLY A 54 -7.62 11.74 9.11
CA GLY A 54 -8.99 12.22 9.34
C GLY A 54 -9.73 12.39 8.02
N VAL A 55 -10.42 11.33 7.62
CA VAL A 55 -11.43 11.31 6.58
C VAL A 55 -12.46 12.42 6.79
N THR A 56 -12.52 13.42 5.89
CA THR A 56 -13.80 14.05 5.56
C THR A 56 -14.41 13.15 4.49
N HIS A 57 -15.21 12.18 4.92
CA HIS A 57 -16.20 11.56 4.05
C HIS A 57 -17.39 12.52 4.06
N GLU A 58 -17.65 13.17 2.92
CA GLU A 58 -18.91 13.92 2.71
C GLU A 58 -20.05 12.96 2.39
#